data_AF-A0A1G7NJ61-F1
#
_entry.id   AF-A0A1G7NJ61-F1
#
_cell.length_a   1.000
_cell.length_b   1.000
_cell.length_c   1.000
_cell.angle_alpha   90.00
_cell.angle_beta   90.00
_cell.angle_gamma   90.00
#
_symmetry.space_group_name_H-M   'P 1'
#
loop_
_entity.id
_entity.type
_entity.pdbx_description
1 polymer ?
#
loop_
_entity_poly.entity_id
_entity_poly.type
_entity_poly.pdbx_seq_one_letter_code
_entity_poly.pdbx_strand_id
1 'polypeptide(L)'
;MLIFRKVSKNPQHNGIWISTTRENHASLKREIPAVTDFVLDEGFDTAWLLLSDSHDDFENSAIQLCELVSRRDKRIGKVTPKSAAMF
;
A
#
# COMPACT_ATOMS: atom_id res chain seq x y z
N MET A 1 -0.76 5.44 4.81
CA MET A 1 -0.06 4.73 5.90
C MET A 1 0.55 3.47 5.32
N LEU A 2 1.80 3.17 5.65
CA LEU A 2 2.50 1.95 5.24
C LEU A 2 2.70 1.04 6.46
N ILE A 3 2.54 -0.28 6.29
CA ILE A 3 2.85 -1.28 7.32
C ILE A 3 3.74 -2.35 6.69
N PHE A 4 4.93 -2.56 7.22
CA PHE A 4 5.75 -3.71 6.85
C PHE A 4 5.33 -4.94 7.68
N ARG A 5 5.07 -6.06 7.01
CA ARG A 5 4.67 -7.33 7.63
C ARG A 5 5.61 -8.44 7.16
N LYS A 6 6.16 -9.20 8.10
CA LYS A 6 6.92 -10.43 7.83
C LYS A 6 6.66 -11.49 8.89
N VAL A 7 5.91 -12.53 8.52
CA VAL A 7 5.51 -13.62 9.42
C VAL A 7 5.50 -14.96 8.69
N SER A 8 5.52 -16.06 9.45
CA SER A 8 5.44 -17.42 8.92
C SER A 8 4.04 -17.82 8.45
N LYS A 9 2.99 -17.31 9.13
CA LYS A 9 1.60 -17.58 8.76
C LYS A 9 1.17 -16.71 7.58
N ASN A 10 0.66 -17.31 6.52
CA ASN A 10 0.26 -16.63 5.28
C ASN A 10 1.39 -15.77 4.70
N PRO A 11 2.51 -16.38 4.29
CA PRO A 11 3.68 -15.67 3.80
C PRO A 11 3.44 -14.96 2.46
N GLN A 12 2.42 -15.35 1.70
CA GLN A 12 2.02 -14.69 0.45
C GLN A 12 1.56 -13.24 0.63
N HIS A 13 1.33 -12.82 1.88
CA HIS A 13 0.98 -11.45 2.24
C HIS A 13 2.11 -10.71 2.99
N ASN A 14 3.34 -11.22 2.93
CA ASN A 14 4.50 -10.51 3.46
C ASN A 14 4.91 -9.37 2.51
N GLY A 15 5.46 -8.31 3.09
CA GLY A 15 5.79 -7.09 2.36
C GLY A 15 5.20 -5.83 2.98
N ILE A 16 5.12 -4.77 2.17
CA ILE A 16 4.58 -3.48 2.58
C ILE A 16 3.11 -3.39 2.17
N TRP A 17 2.26 -3.24 3.17
CA TRP A 17 0.84 -3.00 3.00
C TRP A 17 0.61 -1.50 2.91
N ILE A 18 -0.07 -1.08 1.84
CA ILE A 18 -0.25 0.32 1.50
C ILE A 18 -1.73 0.66 1.65
N SER A 19 -2.07 1.40 2.69
CA SER A 19 -3.43 1.94 2.83
C SER A 19 -3.65 3.03 1.78
N THR A 20 -4.75 2.94 1.04
CA THR A 20 -5.14 3.88 -0.02
C THR A 20 -6.67 3.89 -0.18
N THR A 21 -7.19 4.39 -1.30
CA THR A 21 -8.60 4.27 -1.70
C THR A 21 -8.68 3.67 -3.11
N ARG A 22 -9.81 3.05 -3.46
CA ARG A 22 -9.98 2.33 -4.73
C ARG A 22 -9.73 3.22 -5.94
N GLU A 23 -10.11 4.49 -5.86
CA GLU A 23 -9.95 5.48 -6.91
C GLU A 23 -8.46 5.72 -7.23
N ASN A 24 -7.57 5.46 -6.27
CA ASN A 24 -6.14 5.67 -6.39
C ASN A 24 -5.36 4.41 -6.78
N HIS A 25 -5.99 3.22 -6.79
CA HIS A 25 -5.28 1.97 -7.09
C HIS A 25 -4.64 2.00 -8.47
N ALA A 26 -5.41 2.38 -9.50
CA ALA A 26 -4.93 2.39 -10.87
C ALA A 26 -3.77 3.37 -11.10
N SER A 27 -3.76 4.51 -10.40
CA SER A 27 -2.67 5.49 -10.53
C SER A 27 -1.42 5.05 -9.77
N LEU A 28 -1.57 4.50 -8.56
CA LEU A 28 -0.44 3.96 -7.78
C LEU A 28 0.23 2.77 -8.48
N LYS A 29 -0.54 1.79 -8.97
CA LYS A 29 0.00 0.64 -9.70
C LYS A 29 0.68 1.02 -11.02
N ARG A 30 0.23 2.11 -11.66
CA ARG A 30 0.89 2.62 -12.87
C ARG A 30 2.24 3.25 -12.57
N GLU A 31 2.35 3.94 -11.43
CA GLU A 31 3.59 4.60 -11.02
C GLU A 31 4.60 3.62 -10.42
N ILE A 32 4.14 2.64 -9.66
CA ILE A 32 4.95 1.61 -9.02
C ILE A 32 4.40 0.23 -9.42
N PRO A 33 4.82 -0.34 -10.57
CA PRO A 33 4.26 -1.59 -11.11
C PRO A 33 4.45 -2.83 -10.21
N ALA A 34 5.41 -2.79 -9.29
CA ALA A 34 5.62 -3.85 -8.30
C ALA A 34 4.50 -3.92 -7.24
N VAL A 35 3.69 -2.86 -7.13
CA VAL A 35 2.54 -2.82 -6.23
C VAL A 35 1.35 -3.54 -6.88
N THR A 36 0.76 -4.48 -6.14
CA THR A 36 -0.36 -5.31 -6.59
C THR A 36 -1.56 -5.18 -5.67
N ASP A 37 -2.71 -5.69 -6.11
CA ASP A 37 -3.91 -5.72 -5.28
C ASP A 37 -3.73 -6.67 -4.09
N PHE A 38 -4.28 -6.27 -2.94
CA PHE A 38 -4.37 -7.16 -1.79
C PHE A 38 -5.75 -7.83 -1.77
N VAL A 39 -5.77 -9.14 -2.04
CA VAL A 39 -6.99 -9.96 -2.04
C VAL A 39 -7.07 -10.76 -0.75
N LEU A 40 -8.15 -10.56 0.00
CA LEU A 40 -8.56 -11.46 1.08
C LEU A 40 -9.45 -12.57 0.51
N ASP A 41 -9.35 -13.77 1.09
CA ASP A 41 -10.04 -15.00 0.64
C ASP A 41 -11.58 -14.86 0.45
N GLU A 42 -12.19 -13.80 0.97
CA GLU A 42 -13.64 -13.53 0.87
C GLU A 42 -14.04 -12.55 -0.24
N GLY A 43 -13.13 -12.20 -1.17
CA GLY A 43 -13.50 -11.42 -2.36
C GLY A 43 -13.86 -9.96 -2.08
N PHE A 44 -13.55 -9.46 -0.88
CA PHE A 44 -13.70 -8.04 -0.57
C PHE A 44 -12.55 -7.26 -1.19
N ASP A 45 -12.90 -6.33 -2.07
CA ASP A 45 -11.97 -5.34 -2.60
C ASP A 45 -11.56 -4.40 -1.45
N THR A 46 -10.29 -4.51 -1.03
CA THR A 46 -9.78 -3.86 0.16
C THR A 46 -9.27 -2.45 -0.17
N ALA A 47 -9.29 -1.53 0.80
CA ALA A 47 -8.63 -0.22 0.67
C ALA A 47 -7.09 -0.33 0.82
N TRP A 48 -6.52 -1.43 0.34
CA TRP A 48 -5.14 -1.85 0.54
C TRP A 48 -4.53 -2.38 -0.75
N LEU A 49 -3.28 -2.01 -0.96
CA LEU A 49 -2.38 -2.63 -1.93
C LEU A 49 -1.22 -3.32 -1.20
N LEU A 50 -0.50 -4.17 -1.91
CA LEU A 50 0.65 -4.89 -1.39
C LEU A 50 1.87 -4.69 -2.31
N LEU A 51 3.01 -4.36 -1.73
CA LEU A 51 4.32 -4.58 -2.34
C LEU A 51 4.92 -5.82 -1.68
N SER A 52 4.99 -6.94 -2.41
CA SER A 52 5.47 -8.22 -1.88
C SER A 52 6.96 -8.16 -1.51
N ASP A 53 7.34 -8.71 -0.35
CA ASP A 53 8.77 -8.80 0.05
C ASP A 53 9.59 -9.78 -0.79
N SER A 54 8.92 -10.56 -1.64
CA SER A 54 9.54 -11.46 -2.62
C SER A 54 9.69 -10.86 -4.02
N HIS A 55 9.22 -9.62 -4.25
CA HIS A 55 9.34 -8.98 -5.55
C HIS A 55 10.80 -8.56 -5.81
N ASP A 56 11.32 -8.83 -7.01
CA ASP A 56 12.74 -8.56 -7.34
C ASP A 56 13.12 -7.08 -7.16
N ASP A 57 12.18 -6.18 -7.45
CA ASP A 57 12.34 -4.72 -7.31
C ASP A 57 11.87 -4.16 -5.94
N PHE A 58 11.77 -5.00 -4.91
CA PHE A 58 11.20 -4.62 -3.62
C PHE A 58 11.81 -3.34 -3.04
N GLU A 59 13.15 -3.25 -2.94
CA GLU A 59 13.82 -2.13 -2.28
C GLU A 59 13.61 -0.80 -3.02
N ASN A 60 13.74 -0.78 -4.35
CA ASN A 60 13.54 0.45 -5.12
C ASN A 60 12.08 0.91 -5.06
N SER A 61 11.14 -0.03 -5.20
CA SER A 61 9.71 0.27 -5.08
C SER A 61 9.32 0.72 -3.67
N ALA A 62 9.96 0.16 -2.62
CA ALA A 62 9.77 0.59 -1.24
C ALA A 62 10.29 2.02 -1.00
N ILE A 63 11.45 2.37 -1.57
CA ILE A 63 11.98 3.74 -1.52
C ILE A 63 10.99 4.71 -2.18
N GLN A 64 10.47 4.39 -3.36
CA GLN A 64 9.45 5.22 -4.03
C GLN A 64 8.21 5.43 -3.17
N LEU A 65 7.68 4.38 -2.52
CA LEU A 65 6.58 4.51 -1.57
C LEU A 65 6.90 5.44 -0.40
N CYS A 66 8.11 5.33 0.17
CA CYS A 66 8.57 6.21 1.24
C CYS A 66 8.69 7.67 0.79
N GLU A 67 9.12 7.92 -0.45
CA GLU A 67 9.15 9.27 -1.03
C GLU A 67 7.75 9.87 -1.17
N LEU A 68 6.78 9.09 -1.65
CA LEU A 68 5.38 9.52 -1.73
C LEU A 68 4.83 9.91 -0.35
N VAL A 69 5.12 9.12 0.69
CA VAL A 69 4.75 9.46 2.08
C VAL A 69 5.43 10.76 2.53
N SER A 70 6.72 10.91 2.26
CA SER A 70 7.50 12.09 2.65
C SER A 70 6.97 13.38 2.01
N ARG A 71 6.44 13.27 0.79
CA ARG A 71 5.80 14.37 0.04
C ARG A 71 4.33 14.58 0.38
N ARG A 72 3.79 13.82 1.35
CA ARG A 72 2.37 13.84 1.75
C ARG A 72 1.42 13.59 0.57
N ASP A 73 1.78 12.64 -0.30
CA ASP A 73 0.95 12.28 -1.45
C ASP A 73 -0.45 11.86 -1.00
N LYS A 74 -1.47 12.49 -1.57
CA LYS A 74 -2.89 12.32 -1.19
C LYS A 74 -3.44 10.92 -1.48
N ARG A 75 -2.74 10.13 -2.31
CA ARG A 75 -3.13 8.75 -2.64
C ARG A 75 -2.81 7.76 -1.53
N ILE A 76 -1.93 8.11 -0.58
CA ILE A 76 -1.53 7.22 0.51
C ILE A 76 -2.29 7.57 1.79
N GLY A 77 -3.01 6.59 2.32
CA GLY A 77 -3.90 6.71 3.46
C GLY A 77 -5.29 7.19 3.08
N LYS A 78 -6.13 7.42 4.10
CA LYS A 78 -7.48 7.95 3.96
C LYS A 78 -7.68 9.07 4.96
N VAL A 79 -8.03 10.26 4.46
CA VAL A 79 -8.49 11.35 5.32
C VAL A 79 -9.94 11.06 5.71
N THR A 80 -10.16 10.88 7.01
CA THR A 80 -11.49 10.80 7.62
C THR A 80 -11.87 12.15 8.23
N PRO A 81 -13.16 12.44 8.48
CA PRO A 81 -13.56 13.64 9.20
C PRO A 81 -12.85 13.80 10.55
N LYS A 82 -12.65 12.69 11.27
CA LYS A 82 -11.91 12.66 12.54
C LYS A 82 -10.44 13.03 12.38
N SER A 83 -9.76 12.54 11.35
CA SER A 83 -8.36 12.91 11.10
C SER A 83 -8.22 14.34 10.56
N ALA A 84 -9.20 14.84 9.82
CA ALA A 84 -9.19 16.21 9.32
C ALA A 84 -9.29 17.24 10.44
N ALA A 85 -10.03 16.93 11.51
CA ALA A 85 -10.17 17.79 12.69
C ALA A 85 -8.91 17.85 13.59
N MET A 86 -7.85 17.10 13.27
CA MET A 86 -6.58 17.11 14.03
C MET A 86 -5.49 17.98 13.38
N PHE A 87 -5.80 18.61 12.24
CA PHE A 87 -4.93 19.53 11.50
C PHE A 87 -5.60 20.89 11.36
#